data_AF-A0A1E7G5Y4-F1
#
_entry.id   AF-A0A1E7G5Y4-F1
#
_cell.length_a   1.000
_cell.length_b   1.000
_cell.length_c   1.000
_cell.angle_alpha   90.00
_cell.angle_beta   90.00
_cell.angle_gamma   90.00
#
_symmetry.space_group_name_H-M   'P 1'
#
loop_
_entity.id
_entity.type
_entity.pdbx_description
1 polymer ?
#
loop_
_entity_poly.entity_id
_entity_poly.type
_entity_poly.pdbx_seq_one_letter_code
_entity_poly.pdbx_strand_id
1 'polypeptide(L)'
;MDNKRISEIVEEEMIKQDANRYRDMRKIITIPKSIVEQADKTDLDTLFKWGQQEFYQWFNHEQDEFMPVIYAYLAGKALGVDLVKVGEGIDDNY
;
A
#
# COMPACT_ATOMS: atom_id res chain seq x y z
N MET A 1 14.02 -44.38 4.30
CA MET A 1 13.71 -42.96 4.56
C MET A 1 12.86 -42.95 5.81
N ASP A 2 13.29 -42.25 6.85
CA ASP A 2 12.59 -42.26 8.13
C ASP A 2 11.43 -41.27 8.09
N ASN A 3 10.21 -41.75 8.34
CA ASN A 3 8.99 -40.94 8.37
C ASN A 3 9.12 -39.75 9.33
N LYS A 4 9.95 -39.87 10.37
CA LYS A 4 10.27 -38.78 11.29
C LYS A 4 10.96 -37.60 10.58
N ARG A 5 11.93 -37.88 9.71
CA ARG A 5 12.65 -36.86 8.94
C ARG A 5 11.76 -36.19 7.90
N ILE A 6 10.78 -36.91 7.36
CA ILE A 6 9.76 -36.34 6.47
C ILE A 6 8.84 -35.40 7.25
N SER A 7 8.40 -35.77 8.46
CA SER A 7 7.55 -34.93 9.31
C SER A 7 8.21 -33.60 9.70
N GLU A 8 9.49 -33.65 10.09
CA GLU A 8 10.27 -32.46 10.46
C GLU A 8 10.41 -31.49 9.26
N ILE A 9 10.66 -32.02 8.05
CA ILE A 9 10.73 -31.20 6.82
C ILE A 9 9.39 -30.52 6.53
N VAL A 10 8.26 -31.22 6.72
CA VAL A 10 6.93 -30.64 6.49
C VAL A 10 6.63 -29.52 7.48
N GLU A 11 6.95 -29.70 8.77
CA GLU A 11 6.78 -28.64 9.78
C GLU A 11 7.64 -27.41 9.48
N GLU A 12 8.91 -27.58 9.12
CA GLU A 12 9.79 -26.47 8.75
C GLU A 12 9.26 -25.68 7.55
N GLU A 13 8.75 -26.37 6.51
CA GLU A 13 8.18 -25.72 5.34
C GLU A 13 6.88 -24.97 5.66
N MET A 14 6.02 -25.52 6.54
CA MET A 14 4.82 -24.82 7.00
C MET A 14 5.16 -23.53 7.74
N ILE A 15 6.16 -23.56 8.63
CA ILE A 15 6.63 -22.36 9.37
C ILE A 15 7.18 -21.30 8.41
N LYS A 16 7.97 -21.71 7.40
CA LYS A 16 8.50 -20.80 6.37
C LYS A 16 7.38 -20.19 5.54
N GLN A 17 6.38 -20.98 5.15
CA GLN A 17 5.23 -20.50 4.37
C GLN A 17 4.43 -19.45 5.15
N ASP A 18 4.17 -19.70 6.44
CA ASP A 18 3.48 -18.73 7.28
C ASP A 18 4.30 -17.44 7.45
N ALA A 19 5.60 -17.54 7.71
CA ALA A 19 6.48 -16.38 7.79
C ALA A 19 6.48 -15.54 6.50
N ASN A 20 6.52 -16.19 5.34
CA ASN A 20 6.44 -15.53 4.04
C ASN A 20 5.08 -14.87 3.82
N ARG A 21 3.97 -15.53 4.20
CA ARG A 21 2.63 -14.95 4.14
C ARG A 21 2.51 -13.69 5.01
N TYR A 22 3.06 -13.71 6.23
CA TYR A 22 3.11 -12.52 7.09
C TYR A 22 3.99 -11.41 6.52
N ARG A 23 5.06 -11.74 5.78
CA ARG A 23 5.92 -10.76 5.09
C ARG A 23 5.19 -10.12 3.91
N ASP A 24 4.46 -10.90 3.13
CA ASP A 24 3.68 -10.41 1.99
C ASP A 24 2.50 -9.54 2.44
N MET A 25 1.83 -9.90 3.53
CA MET A 25 0.80 -9.05 4.15
C MET A 25 1.38 -7.75 4.73
N ARG A 26 2.67 -7.74 5.11
CA ARG A 26 3.40 -6.56 5.58
C ARG A 26 3.99 -5.72 4.44
N LYS A 27 3.68 -6.01 3.18
CA LYS A 27 4.09 -5.16 2.07
C LYS A 27 3.31 -3.85 2.16
N ILE A 28 3.86 -2.90 2.91
CA ILE A 28 3.29 -1.56 3.08
C ILE A 28 3.29 -0.89 1.71
N ILE A 29 2.10 -0.51 1.25
CA ILE A 29 1.92 0.22 0.01
C ILE A 29 2.68 1.55 0.13
N THR A 30 3.50 1.86 -0.86
CA THR A 30 4.32 3.08 -0.88
C THR A 30 3.69 4.12 -1.79
N ILE A 31 3.70 5.38 -1.36
CA ILE A 31 3.26 6.54 -2.14
C ILE A 31 4.46 7.45 -2.43
N PRO A 32 4.69 7.89 -3.69
CA PRO A 32 5.76 8.82 -4.00
C PRO A 32 5.56 10.19 -3.35
N LYS A 33 6.64 10.83 -2.91
CA LYS A 33 6.62 12.19 -2.33
C LYS A 33 5.87 13.21 -3.20
N SER A 34 6.09 13.20 -4.52
CA SER A 34 5.41 14.12 -5.46
C SER A 34 3.88 13.97 -5.42
N ILE A 35 3.38 12.75 -5.20
CA ILE A 35 1.95 12.47 -5.08
C ILE A 35 1.42 12.94 -3.73
N VAL A 36 2.19 12.74 -2.67
CA VAL A 36 1.86 13.28 -1.34
C VAL A 36 1.73 14.80 -1.39
N GLU A 37 2.67 15.50 -2.03
CA GLU A 37 2.64 16.96 -2.18
C GLU A 37 1.39 17.44 -2.94
N GLN A 38 0.88 16.65 -3.88
CA GLN A 38 -0.36 16.96 -4.58
C GLN A 38 -1.60 16.63 -3.72
N ALA A 39 -1.63 15.44 -3.09
CA ALA A 39 -2.73 14.99 -2.25
C ALA A 39 -2.93 15.89 -1.02
N ASP A 40 -1.85 16.46 -0.48
CA ASP A 40 -1.89 17.40 0.65
C ASP A 40 -2.57 18.74 0.33
N LYS A 41 -2.86 19.02 -0.94
CA LYS A 41 -3.66 20.20 -1.35
C LYS A 41 -5.17 20.00 -1.14
N THR A 42 -5.57 18.81 -0.71
CA THR A 42 -6.96 18.43 -0.45
C THR A 42 -7.02 17.51 0.78
N ASP A 43 -8.23 17.12 1.18
CA ASP A 43 -8.47 16.21 2.31
C ASP A 43 -9.58 15.20 1.98
N LEU A 44 -9.73 14.21 2.86
CA LEU A 44 -10.70 13.14 2.68
C LEU A 44 -12.14 13.69 2.61
N ASP A 45 -12.47 14.69 3.41
CA ASP A 45 -13.80 15.32 3.42
C ASP A 45 -14.12 16.00 2.09
N THR A 46 -13.12 16.67 1.50
CA THR A 46 -13.22 17.33 0.20
C THR A 46 -13.43 16.30 -0.91
N LEU A 47 -12.70 15.18 -0.88
CA LEU A 47 -12.96 14.05 -1.78
C LEU A 47 -14.41 13.56 -1.69
N PHE A 48 -14.97 13.41 -0.49
CA PHE A 48 -16.36 12.98 -0.33
C PHE A 48 -17.38 14.02 -0.80
N LYS A 49 -17.10 15.31 -0.59
CA LYS A 49 -17.98 16.42 -1.04
C LYS A 49 -17.99 16.57 -2.55
N TRP A 50 -16.83 16.44 -3.18
CA TRP A 50 -16.68 16.57 -4.63
C TRP A 50 -17.20 15.33 -5.35
N GLY A 51 -17.04 14.14 -4.76
CA GLY A 51 -17.31 12.89 -5.45
C GLY A 51 -16.08 12.42 -6.23
N GLN A 52 -16.07 11.12 -6.60
CA GLN A 52 -14.91 10.50 -7.25
C GLN A 52 -14.57 11.12 -8.61
N GLN A 53 -15.56 11.53 -9.39
CA GLN A 53 -15.35 12.02 -10.75
C GLN A 53 -14.70 13.41 -10.76
N GLU A 54 -15.21 14.31 -9.93
CA GLU A 54 -14.73 15.67 -9.77
C GLU A 54 -13.33 15.69 -9.13
N PHE A 55 -13.11 14.83 -8.13
CA PHE A 55 -11.78 14.64 -7.55
C PHE A 55 -10.79 14.13 -8.59
N TYR A 56 -11.18 13.13 -9.39
CA TYR A 56 -10.35 12.59 -10.46
C TYR A 56 -9.96 13.68 -11.47
N GLN A 57 -10.91 14.48 -11.95
CA GLN A 57 -10.64 15.58 -12.89
C GLN A 57 -9.72 16.68 -12.35
N TRP A 58 -9.76 16.94 -11.04
CA TRP A 58 -8.85 17.89 -10.39
C TRP A 58 -7.44 17.30 -10.19
N PHE A 59 -7.33 15.98 -10.08
CA PHE A 59 -6.06 15.30 -9.86
C PHE A 59 -5.26 15.14 -11.18
N ASN A 60 -3.93 15.02 -11.08
CA ASN A 60 -3.09 14.84 -12.26
C ASN A 60 -3.15 13.38 -12.71
N HIS A 61 -3.66 13.15 -13.92
CA HIS A 61 -3.90 11.82 -14.47
C HIS A 61 -2.63 11.03 -14.86
N GLU A 62 -1.46 11.69 -14.88
CA GLU A 62 -0.18 10.99 -15.09
C GLU A 62 0.14 9.99 -13.97
N GLN A 63 -0.67 9.97 -12.90
CA GLN A 63 -0.42 9.23 -11.66
C GLN A 63 -1.62 8.35 -11.28
N ASP A 64 -2.43 7.96 -12.28
CA ASP A 64 -3.66 7.18 -12.09
C ASP A 64 -3.44 5.85 -11.34
N GLU A 65 -2.26 5.24 -11.49
CA GLU A 65 -1.88 4.02 -10.77
C GLU A 65 -1.84 4.21 -9.25
N PHE A 66 -1.60 5.45 -8.78
CA PHE A 66 -1.57 5.80 -7.37
C PHE A 66 -2.94 6.19 -6.81
N MET A 67 -4.01 6.26 -7.60
CA MET A 67 -5.35 6.68 -7.11
C MET A 67 -5.85 5.86 -5.90
N PRO A 68 -5.77 4.52 -5.89
CA PRO A 68 -6.13 3.74 -4.70
C PRO A 68 -5.23 4.05 -3.49
N VAL A 69 -3.95 4.36 -3.73
CA VAL A 69 -2.96 4.70 -2.70
C VAL A 69 -3.23 6.10 -2.13
N ILE A 70 -3.65 7.05 -2.96
CA ILE A 70 -4.07 8.39 -2.56
C ILE A 70 -5.28 8.33 -1.65
N TYR A 71 -6.27 7.48 -1.97
CA TYR A 71 -7.43 7.28 -1.10
C TYR A 71 -7.01 6.72 0.26
N ALA A 72 -6.11 5.74 0.29
CA ALA A 72 -5.56 5.20 1.53
C ALA A 72 -4.76 6.25 2.31
N TYR A 73 -3.97 7.09 1.63
CA TYR A 73 -3.22 8.19 2.23
C TYR A 73 -4.15 9.21 2.91
N LEU A 74 -5.16 9.71 2.19
CA LEU A 74 -6.12 10.67 2.72
C LEU A 74 -6.95 10.08 3.88
N ALA A 75 -7.34 8.80 3.77
CA ALA A 75 -8.03 8.08 4.84
C ALA A 75 -7.15 7.93 6.10
N GLY A 76 -5.87 7.58 5.92
CA GLY A 76 -4.91 7.49 7.01
C GLY A 76 -4.74 8.82 7.74
N LYS A 77 -4.57 9.93 7.00
CA LYS A 77 -4.51 11.27 7.58
C LYS A 77 -5.76 11.61 8.40
N ALA A 78 -6.96 11.35 7.86
CA ALA A 78 -8.21 11.64 8.55
C ALA A 78 -8.39 10.82 9.84
N LEU A 79 -7.88 9.59 9.85
CA LEU A 79 -7.91 8.68 11.00
C LEU A 79 -6.74 8.88 11.98
N GLY A 80 -5.72 9.66 11.62
CA GLY A 80 -4.50 9.83 12.40
C GLY A 80 -3.60 8.58 12.43
N VAL A 81 -3.60 7.78 11.35
CA VAL A 81 -2.80 6.56 11.22
C VAL A 81 -2.05 6.49 9.88
N ASP A 82 -0.89 5.84 9.88
CA ASP A 82 -0.10 5.64 8.66
C ASP A 82 -0.54 4.37 7.93
N LEU A 83 -1.44 4.51 6.95
CA LEU A 83 -1.88 3.39 6.09
C LEU A 83 -0.93 3.10 4.93
N VAL A 84 -0.13 4.09 4.52
CA VAL A 84 0.83 4.00 3.42
C VAL A 84 2.16 4.59 3.86
N LYS A 85 3.26 4.10 3.29
CA LYS A 85 4.60 4.66 3.53
C LYS A 85 4.90 5.72 2.48
N VAL A 86 5.35 6.90 2.89
CA VAL A 86 5.89 7.90 1.96
C VAL A 86 7.30 7.49 1.53
N GLY A 87 7.49 7.32 0.23
CA GLY A 87 8.77 6.95 -0.38
C GLY A 87 9.22 7.96 -1.43
N GLU A 88 10.52 8.00 -1.71
CA GLU A 88 10.98 8.49 -3.00
C GLU A 88 10.46 7.47 -4.03
N GLY A 89 9.80 7.94 -5.10
CA GLY A 89 9.03 7.09 -6.00
C GLY A 89 9.80 5.84 -6.42
N ILE A 90 9.08 4.75 -6.72
CA ILE A 90 9.73 3.51 -7.13
C ILE A 90 10.45 3.80 -8.45
N ASP A 91 11.78 3.84 -8.40
CA ASP A 91 12.63 3.69 -9.57
C ASP A 91 12.54 2.21 -9.92
N ASP A 92 11.58 1.84 -10.79
CA ASP A 92 11.26 0.46 -11.19
C ASP A 92 12.37 -0.17 -12.08
N ASN A 93 13.63 0.06 -11.74
CA ASN A 93 14.81 -0.58 -12.33
C ASN A 93 15.38 -1.65 -11.37
N TYR A 94 14.61 -2.70 -11.03
CA TYR A 94 15.17 -3.95 -10.48
C TYR A 94 14.32 -5.18 -10.81
#